data_AF-A0A2S2PI50-F1
#
_entry.id   AF-A0A2S2PI50-F1
#
_cell.length_a   1.000
_cell.length_b   1.000
_cell.length_c   1.000
_cell.angle_alpha   90.00
_cell.angle_beta   90.00
_cell.angle_gamma   90.00
#
_symmetry.space_group_name_H-M   'P 1'
#
loop_
_entity.id
_entity.type
_entity.pdbx_description
1 polymer ?
#
loop_
_entity_poly.entity_id
_entity_poly.type
_entity_poly.pdbx_seq_one_letter_code
_entity_poly.pdbx_strand_id
1 'polypeptide(L)'
;MDDILSFTKYTEALRNLSRISFLSLEDEINIKTKQIRSLHLQLSKQMKKQICDQFSDFIKQAVIDIETLNNEYKSATEVIRRVAVYFGEDVNKFKIEECFALLGNFFERIDVVAKENINRRIQEEKNKTLAAELEKEKDVPNMKRRARGSMIPKDEEVCIVDLVLRDIKRGSFNLRSVKAEGEKHI
;
A
#
# COMPACT_ATOMS: atom_id res chain seq x y z
N MET A 1 21.74 2.65 -13.16
CA MET A 1 20.89 3.78 -12.78
C MET A 1 19.79 3.17 -11.94
N ASP A 2 19.73 3.48 -10.65
CA ASP A 2 18.76 2.84 -9.75
C ASP A 2 17.34 3.23 -10.15
N ASP A 3 16.40 2.28 -10.03
CA ASP A 3 14.99 2.53 -10.24
C ASP A 3 14.52 3.61 -9.26
N ILE A 4 14.05 4.74 -9.80
CA ILE A 4 13.56 5.87 -9.01
C ILE A 4 12.40 5.47 -8.09
N LEU A 5 11.64 4.43 -8.42
CA LEU A 5 10.52 3.94 -7.60
C LEU A 5 10.95 2.93 -6.53
N SER A 6 12.22 2.55 -6.48
CA SER A 6 12.71 1.53 -5.53
C SER A 6 12.55 1.92 -4.06
N PHE A 7 12.30 3.19 -3.73
CA PHE A 7 12.02 3.61 -2.36
C PHE A 7 10.68 3.09 -1.83
N THR A 8 9.71 2.73 -2.70
CA THR A 8 8.39 2.25 -2.26
C THR A 8 8.49 0.94 -1.47
N LYS A 9 9.58 0.18 -1.61
CA LYS A 9 9.86 -1.02 -0.80
C LYS A 9 9.98 -0.74 0.71
N TYR A 10 10.26 0.51 1.10
CA TYR A 10 10.37 0.91 2.50
C TYR A 10 9.04 1.28 3.16
N THR A 11 7.91 1.22 2.42
CA THR A 11 6.57 1.61 2.92
C THR A 11 6.21 0.91 4.24
N GLU A 12 6.40 -0.41 4.32
CA GLU A 12 6.07 -1.19 5.52
C GLU A 12 6.97 -0.81 6.70
N ALA A 13 8.27 -0.68 6.47
CA ALA A 13 9.22 -0.27 7.49
C ALA A 13 8.86 1.10 8.07
N LEU A 14 8.54 2.09 7.22
CA LEU A 14 8.12 3.42 7.65
C LEU A 14 6.82 3.38 8.45
N ARG A 15 5.83 2.60 8.02
CA ARG A 15 4.56 2.45 8.75
C ARG A 15 4.73 1.79 10.12
N ASN A 16 5.66 0.85 10.25
CA ASN A 16 5.96 0.23 11.53
C ASN A 16 6.68 1.21 12.46
N LEU A 17 7.66 1.95 11.92
CA LEU A 17 8.40 2.94 12.69
C LEU A 17 7.53 4.13 13.11
N SER A 18 6.55 4.54 12.30
CA SER A 18 5.66 5.65 12.63
C SER A 18 4.72 5.38 13.81
N ARG A 19 4.63 4.13 14.28
CA ARG A 19 3.83 3.74 15.45
C ARG A 19 4.60 3.89 16.76
N ILE A 20 5.92 4.09 16.69
CA ILE A 20 6.78 4.25 17.86
C ILE A 20 6.86 5.73 18.18
N SER A 21 6.44 6.12 19.38
CA SER A 21 6.65 7.49 19.86
C SER A 21 8.04 7.64 20.46
N PHE A 22 8.84 8.55 19.91
CA PHE A 22 10.20 8.76 20.37
C PHE A 22 10.26 9.44 21.75
N LEU A 23 9.21 10.22 22.08
CA LEU A 23 9.02 10.83 23.40
C LEU A 23 8.67 9.78 24.46
N SER A 24 7.73 8.87 24.17
CA SER A 24 7.42 7.75 25.07
C SER A 24 8.65 6.89 25.33
N LEU A 25 9.45 6.64 24.29
CA LEU A 25 10.70 5.89 24.41
C LEU A 25 11.70 6.59 25.35
N GLU A 26 11.83 7.92 25.27
CA GLU A 26 12.67 8.70 26.19
C GLU A 26 12.24 8.52 27.64
N ASP A 27 10.95 8.67 27.90
CA ASP A 27 10.36 8.56 29.23
C ASP A 27 10.59 7.16 29.81
N GLU A 28 10.38 6.11 29.02
CA GLU A 28 10.62 4.72 29.43
C GLU A 28 12.09 4.46 29.78
N ILE A 29 13.03 4.95 28.95
CA ILE A 29 14.47 4.83 29.20
C ILE A 29 14.83 5.56 30.50
N ASN A 30 14.30 6.76 30.71
CA ASN A 30 14.52 7.56 31.90
C ASN A 30 14.00 6.88 33.17
N ILE A 31 12.79 6.30 33.11
CA ILE A 31 12.19 5.55 34.20
C ILE A 31 13.06 4.33 34.55
N LYS A 32 13.43 3.52 33.56
CA LYS A 32 14.29 2.33 33.76
C LYS A 32 15.66 2.71 34.33
N THR A 33 16.26 3.79 33.84
CA THR A 33 17.52 4.33 34.36
C THR A 33 17.42 4.69 35.84
N LYS A 34 16.35 5.38 36.24
CA LYS A 34 16.10 5.73 37.65
C LYS A 34 15.91 4.48 38.51
N GLN A 35 15.15 3.51 38.02
CA GLN A 35 14.89 2.25 38.73
C GLN A 35 16.18 1.45 38.97
N ILE A 36 17.01 1.27 37.95
CA ILE A 36 18.30 0.55 38.07
C ILE A 36 19.24 1.27 39.03
N ARG A 37 19.36 2.60 38.93
CA ARG A 37 20.19 3.38 39.86
C ARG A 37 19.71 3.28 41.30
N SER A 38 18.39 3.35 41.52
CA SER A 38 17.79 3.17 42.84
C SER A 38 18.07 1.78 43.40
N LEU A 39 17.90 0.73 42.58
CA LEU A 39 18.15 -0.64 43.00
C LEU A 39 19.63 -0.86 43.35
N HIS A 40 20.55 -0.34 42.55
CA HIS A 40 21.99 -0.38 42.85
C HIS A 40 22.31 0.29 44.20
N LEU A 41 21.73 1.47 44.48
CA LEU A 41 21.90 2.17 45.76
C LEU A 41 21.30 1.41 46.96
N GLN A 42 20.16 0.74 46.76
CA GLN A 42 19.54 -0.08 47.81
C GLN A 42 20.40 -1.30 48.14
N LEU A 43 20.96 -1.96 47.11
CA LEU A 43 21.85 -3.10 47.30
C LEU A 43 23.20 -2.69 47.90
N SER A 44 23.73 -1.50 47.59
CA SER A 44 24.97 -1.01 48.21
C SER A 44 24.82 -0.72 49.71
N LYS A 45 23.59 -0.48 50.19
CA LYS A 45 23.26 -0.26 51.61
C LYS A 45 22.79 -1.52 52.32
N GLN A 46 22.72 -2.66 51.62
CA GLN A 46 22.18 -3.90 52.16
C GLN A 46 23.21 -4.57 53.09
N MET A 47 22.76 -4.94 54.28
CA MET A 47 23.61 -5.58 55.30
C MET A 47 23.73 -7.10 55.08
N LYS A 48 22.74 -7.72 54.41
CA LYS A 48 22.74 -9.16 54.12
C LYS A 48 23.53 -9.47 52.84
N LYS A 49 24.79 -9.88 53.00
CA LYS A 49 25.71 -10.16 51.89
C LYS A 49 25.18 -11.17 50.86
N GLN A 50 24.46 -12.22 51.30
CA GLN A 50 23.85 -13.20 50.38
C GLN A 50 22.90 -12.56 49.35
N ILE A 51 22.15 -11.53 49.75
CA ILE A 51 21.25 -10.81 48.84
C ILE A 51 22.09 -10.05 47.81
N CYS A 52 23.12 -9.35 48.25
CA CYS A 52 24.02 -8.63 47.35
C CYS A 52 24.69 -9.56 46.32
N ASP A 53 25.15 -10.72 46.78
CA ASP A 53 25.81 -11.71 45.93
C ASP A 53 24.85 -12.27 44.86
N GLN A 54 23.58 -12.53 45.23
CA GLN A 54 22.57 -13.02 44.30
C GLN A 54 22.18 -12.01 43.21
N PHE A 55 22.25 -10.71 43.50
CA PHE A 55 21.92 -9.64 42.54
C PHE A 55 23.15 -9.03 41.84
N SER A 56 24.37 -9.39 42.24
CA SER A 56 25.61 -8.79 41.72
C SER A 56 25.66 -8.80 40.19
N ASP A 57 25.46 -9.97 39.59
CA ASP A 57 25.63 -10.13 38.14
C ASP A 57 24.50 -9.48 37.36
N PHE A 58 23.27 -9.59 37.89
CA PHE A 58 22.11 -8.88 37.34
C PHE A 58 22.34 -7.37 37.30
N ILE A 59 22.82 -6.77 38.40
CA ILE A 59 23.01 -5.32 38.46
C ILE A 59 24.14 -4.85 37.56
N LYS A 60 25.26 -5.59 37.51
CA LYS A 60 26.35 -5.29 36.57
C LYS A 60 25.84 -5.27 35.14
N GLN A 61 25.08 -6.29 34.75
CA GLN A 61 24.52 -6.35 33.40
C GLN A 61 23.50 -5.24 33.14
N ALA A 62 22.57 -4.99 34.09
CA ALA A 62 21.55 -3.96 33.95
C ALA A 62 22.16 -2.55 33.80
N VAL A 63 23.27 -2.26 34.47
CA VAL A 63 24.00 -1.00 34.31
C VAL A 63 24.61 -0.87 32.91
N ILE A 64 25.20 -1.95 32.38
CA ILE A 64 25.75 -1.98 31.01
C ILE A 64 24.64 -1.80 29.98
N ASP A 65 23.53 -2.52 30.15
CA ASP A 65 22.40 -2.49 29.22
C ASP A 65 21.77 -1.09 29.16
N ILE A 66 21.56 -0.45 30.32
CA ILE A 66 20.95 0.89 30.36
C ILE A 66 21.89 1.97 29.83
N GLU A 67 23.20 1.83 30.03
CA GLU A 67 24.20 2.74 29.46
C GLU A 67 24.24 2.60 27.93
N THR A 68 24.23 1.37 27.43
CA THR A 68 24.14 1.07 26.00
C THR A 68 22.88 1.66 25.39
N LEU A 69 21.72 1.42 26.00
CA LEU A 69 20.43 1.94 25.54
C LEU A 69 20.40 3.47 25.51
N ASN A 70 20.96 4.14 26.53
CA ASN A 70 21.07 5.60 26.55
C ASN A 70 21.97 6.12 25.42
N ASN A 71 23.07 5.43 25.11
CA ASN A 71 23.97 5.83 24.03
C ASN A 71 23.34 5.63 22.64
N GLU A 72 22.63 4.53 22.42
CA GLU A 72 21.88 4.29 21.19
C GLU A 72 20.76 5.32 21.00
N TYR A 73 20.01 5.63 22.06
CA TYR A 73 18.97 6.65 22.02
C TYR A 73 19.52 8.04 21.67
N LYS A 74 20.66 8.43 22.25
CA LYS A 74 21.35 9.69 21.91
C LYS A 74 21.81 9.71 20.45
N SER A 75 22.37 8.61 19.96
CA SER A 75 22.79 8.48 18.56
C SER A 75 21.60 8.63 17.61
N ALA A 76 20.49 7.95 17.90
CA ALA A 76 19.25 8.07 17.14
C ALA A 76 18.70 9.51 17.17
N THR A 77 18.70 10.16 18.33
CA THR A 77 18.30 11.58 18.48
C THR A 77 19.14 12.49 17.58
N GLU A 78 20.45 12.28 17.53
CA GLU A 78 21.34 13.08 16.67
C GLU A 78 21.04 12.89 15.17
N VAL A 79 20.76 11.65 14.75
CA VAL A 79 20.31 11.38 13.37
C VAL A 79 18.98 12.08 13.08
N ILE A 80 18.02 12.04 14.01
CA ILE A 80 16.72 12.73 13.88
C ILE A 80 16.93 14.24 13.71
N ARG A 81 17.83 14.86 14.48
CA ARG A 81 18.16 16.29 14.32
C ARG A 81 18.71 16.59 12.92
N ARG A 82 19.61 15.75 12.41
CA ARG A 82 20.16 15.91 11.06
C ARG A 82 19.09 15.78 9.98
N VAL A 83 18.16 14.84 10.15
CA VAL A 83 17.01 14.67 9.25
C VAL A 83 16.14 15.91 9.25
N ALA A 84 15.83 16.49 10.42
CA ALA A 84 15.07 17.73 10.52
C ALA A 84 15.76 18.88 9.75
N VAL A 85 17.06 19.08 9.99
CA VAL A 85 17.85 20.11 9.29
C VAL A 85 17.87 19.86 7.78
N TYR A 86 18.03 18.60 7.35
CA TYR A 86 18.06 18.23 5.94
C TYR A 86 16.74 18.56 5.22
N PHE A 87 15.60 18.36 5.89
CA PHE A 87 14.29 18.72 5.35
C PHE A 87 13.91 20.19 5.58
N GLY A 88 14.77 20.98 6.25
CA GLY A 88 14.50 22.39 6.56
C GLY A 88 13.44 22.59 7.66
N GLU A 89 13.21 21.58 8.49
CA GLU A 89 12.25 21.60 9.59
C GLU A 89 12.86 22.18 10.88
N ASP A 90 12.02 22.71 11.78
CA ASP A 90 12.44 23.13 13.11
C ASP A 90 12.76 21.92 13.98
N VAL A 91 14.04 21.76 14.33
CA VAL A 91 14.56 20.64 15.13
C VAL A 91 13.83 20.44 16.46
N ASN A 92 13.28 21.50 17.07
CA ASN A 92 12.58 21.41 18.34
C ASN A 92 11.10 21.00 18.21
N LYS A 93 10.52 21.12 17.02
CA LYS A 93 9.13 20.76 16.72
C LYS A 93 9.03 19.48 15.90
N PHE A 94 10.12 19.08 15.27
CA PHE A 94 10.18 17.92 14.39
C PHE A 94 9.98 16.62 15.18
N LYS A 95 9.01 15.82 14.72
CA LYS A 95 8.74 14.48 15.23
C LYS A 95 8.98 13.46 14.13
N ILE A 96 9.92 12.55 14.38
CA ILE A 96 10.33 11.59 13.37
C ILE A 96 9.20 10.62 13.02
N GLU A 97 8.35 10.26 13.98
CA GLU A 97 7.21 9.38 13.78
C GLU A 97 6.17 9.96 12.81
N GLU A 98 5.94 11.28 12.86
CA GLU A 98 5.07 12.00 11.93
C GLU A 98 5.68 12.05 10.53
N CYS A 99 7.00 12.25 10.45
CA CYS A 99 7.75 12.18 9.18
C CYS A 99 7.68 10.78 8.54
N PHE A 100 7.87 9.73 9.33
CA PHE A 100 7.73 8.35 8.84
C PHE A 100 6.31 8.04 8.36
N ALA A 101 5.28 8.52 9.07
CA ALA A 101 3.89 8.37 8.63
C ALA A 101 3.64 9.09 7.30
N LEU A 102 4.14 10.33 7.16
CA LEU A 102 4.00 11.11 5.93
C LEU A 102 4.66 10.42 4.75
N LEU A 103 5.93 10.00 4.90
CA LEU A 103 6.68 9.31 3.85
C LEU A 103 6.06 7.95 3.51
N GLY A 104 5.63 7.17 4.50
CA GLY A 104 4.96 5.90 4.29
C GLY A 104 3.68 6.06 3.46
N ASN A 105 2.84 7.04 3.78
CA ASN A 105 1.63 7.33 3.02
C ASN A 105 1.93 7.82 1.60
N PHE A 106 2.99 8.62 1.43
CA PHE A 106 3.44 9.08 0.12
C PHE A 106 3.93 7.91 -0.75
N PHE A 107 4.73 7.00 -0.17
CA PHE A 107 5.28 5.86 -0.88
C PHE A 107 4.18 4.89 -1.33
N GLU A 108 3.20 4.62 -0.46
CA GLU A 108 2.03 3.81 -0.79
C GLU A 108 1.24 4.40 -1.95
N ARG A 109 0.98 5.72 -1.94
CA ARG A 109 0.26 6.39 -3.04
C ARG A 109 1.00 6.27 -4.37
N ILE A 110 2.32 6.39 -4.36
CA ILE A 110 3.13 6.22 -5.58
C ILE A 110 3.03 4.80 -6.11
N ASP A 111 3.10 3.79 -5.24
CA ASP A 111 2.95 2.39 -5.64
C ASP A 111 1.56 2.10 -6.25
N VAL A 112 0.50 2.66 -5.65
CA VAL A 112 -0.86 2.58 -6.19
C VAL A 112 -0.94 3.22 -7.57
N VAL A 113 -0.47 4.46 -7.72
CA VAL A 113 -0.51 5.18 -9.00
C VAL A 113 0.34 4.49 -10.07
N ALA A 114 1.48 3.90 -9.70
CA ALA A 114 2.31 3.12 -10.62
C ALA A 114 1.56 1.89 -11.17
N LYS A 115 0.88 1.14 -10.29
CA LYS A 115 0.04 0.00 -10.67
C LYS A 115 -1.14 0.43 -11.54
N GLU A 116 -1.82 1.52 -11.19
CA GLU A 116 -2.91 2.08 -11.97
C GLU A 116 -2.46 2.51 -13.38
N ASN A 117 -1.29 3.14 -13.50
CA ASN A 117 -0.74 3.54 -14.79
C ASN A 117 -0.42 2.33 -15.68
N ILE A 118 0.12 1.25 -15.12
CA ILE A 118 0.36 -0.01 -15.86
C ILE A 118 -0.98 -0.58 -16.37
N ASN A 119 -1.98 -0.66 -15.49
CA ASN A 119 -3.30 -1.15 -15.87
C ASN A 119 -3.96 -0.28 -16.95
N ARG A 120 -3.83 1.06 -16.84
CA ARG A 120 -4.34 2.00 -17.85
C ARG A 120 -3.68 1.74 -19.21
N ARG A 121 -2.36 1.57 -19.26
CA ARG A 121 -1.63 1.27 -20.50
C ARG A 121 -2.12 -0.03 -21.14
N ILE A 122 -2.29 -1.10 -20.36
CA ILE A 122 -2.81 -2.38 -20.84
C ILE A 122 -4.23 -2.21 -21.41
N GLN A 123 -5.08 -1.45 -20.73
CA GLN A 123 -6.47 -1.22 -21.17
C GLN A 123 -6.53 -0.39 -22.46
N GLU A 124 -5.70 0.65 -22.57
CA GLU A 124 -5.60 1.47 -23.78
C GLU A 124 -5.11 0.66 -24.98
N GLU A 125 -4.12 -0.23 -24.80
CA GLU A 125 -3.65 -1.11 -25.86
C GLU A 125 -4.74 -2.09 -26.33
N LYS A 126 -5.45 -2.73 -25.39
CA LYS A 126 -6.60 -3.61 -25.71
C LYS A 126 -7.71 -2.87 -26.46
N ASN A 127 -8.01 -1.64 -26.08
CA ASN A 127 -9.01 -0.83 -26.76
C ASN A 127 -8.57 -0.45 -28.18
N LYS A 128 -7.29 -0.13 -28.37
CA LYS A 128 -6.71 0.17 -29.70
C LYS A 128 -6.75 -1.06 -30.61
N THR A 129 -6.42 -2.24 -30.12
CA THR A 129 -6.47 -3.47 -30.92
C THR A 129 -7.91 -3.80 -31.34
N LEU A 130 -8.87 -3.69 -30.41
CA LEU A 130 -10.28 -3.92 -30.71
C LEU A 130 -10.84 -2.91 -31.73
N ALA A 131 -10.47 -1.63 -31.60
CA ALA A 131 -10.87 -0.61 -32.57
C ALA A 131 -10.34 -0.91 -33.98
N ALA A 132 -9.07 -1.32 -34.08
CA ALA A 132 -8.45 -1.69 -35.36
C ALA A 132 -9.09 -2.95 -35.99
N GLU A 133 -9.51 -3.93 -35.20
CA GLU A 133 -10.26 -5.10 -35.70
C GLU A 133 -11.65 -4.72 -36.23
N LEU A 134 -12.37 -3.85 -35.51
CA LEU A 134 -13.70 -3.37 -35.92
C LEU A 134 -13.65 -2.52 -37.20
N GLU A 135 -12.59 -1.75 -37.42
CA GLU A 135 -12.39 -1.03 -38.69
C GLU A 135 -12.15 -1.99 -39.85
N LYS A 136 -11.30 -3.02 -39.67
CA LYS A 136 -11.06 -4.06 -40.68
C LYS A 136 -12.33 -4.83 -41.05
N GLU A 137 -13.24 -5.08 -40.10
CA GLU A 137 -14.54 -5.71 -40.39
C GLU A 137 -15.49 -4.81 -41.19
N LYS A 138 -15.37 -3.48 -41.09
CA LYS A 138 -16.22 -2.53 -41.84
C LYS A 138 -15.79 -2.37 -43.30
N ASP A 139 -14.51 -2.55 -43.59
CA ASP A 139 -13.96 -2.49 -44.95
C ASP A 139 -14.15 -3.79 -45.76
N VAL A 140 -14.72 -4.84 -45.16
CA VAL A 140 -15.15 -6.02 -45.93
C VAL A 140 -16.40 -5.66 -46.74
N PRO A 141 -16.36 -5.69 -48.09
CA PRO A 141 -17.48 -5.27 -48.91
C PRO A 141 -18.73 -6.07 -48.56
N ASN A 142 -19.82 -5.36 -48.35
CA ASN A 142 -21.15 -5.88 -48.06
C ASN A 142 -21.76 -6.59 -49.30
N MET A 143 -21.10 -7.63 -49.83
CA MET A 143 -21.58 -8.42 -50.96
C MET A 143 -22.78 -9.31 -50.60
N LYS A 144 -23.08 -9.52 -49.31
CA LYS A 144 -24.15 -10.44 -48.88
C LYS A 144 -25.53 -9.78 -48.68
N ARG A 145 -25.70 -8.48 -48.91
CA ARG A 145 -27.04 -7.83 -48.80
C ARG A 145 -27.96 -7.99 -50.02
N ARG A 146 -27.51 -8.61 -51.12
CA ARG A 146 -28.33 -8.85 -52.32
C ARG A 146 -28.91 -10.26 -52.48
N ALA A 147 -28.74 -11.16 -51.51
CA ALA A 147 -29.24 -12.54 -51.59
C ALA A 147 -30.48 -12.83 -50.70
N ARG A 148 -31.26 -11.81 -50.30
CA ARG A 148 -32.57 -12.03 -49.62
C ARG A 148 -33.70 -12.35 -50.60
N GLY A 149 -33.46 -13.37 -51.43
CA GLY A 149 -34.42 -13.85 -52.43
C GLY A 149 -34.39 -15.36 -52.67
N SER A 150 -33.61 -16.14 -51.93
CA SER A 150 -33.62 -17.60 -52.05
C SER A 150 -33.29 -18.23 -50.71
N MET A 151 -34.28 -18.94 -50.17
CA MET A 151 -34.11 -19.88 -49.08
C MET A 151 -33.23 -21.04 -49.57
N ILE A 152 -32.12 -21.32 -48.89
CA ILE A 152 -31.54 -22.65 -48.54
C ILE A 152 -30.25 -22.33 -47.74
N PRO A 153 -30.16 -22.68 -46.45
CA PRO A 153 -28.91 -22.57 -45.69
C PRO A 153 -27.92 -23.63 -46.18
N LYS A 154 -26.67 -23.24 -46.45
CA LYS A 154 -25.54 -24.18 -46.52
C LYS A 154 -24.74 -24.04 -45.24
N ASP A 155 -24.46 -25.20 -44.64
CA ASP A 155 -23.69 -25.40 -43.42
C ASP A 155 -22.29 -24.80 -43.51
N GLU A 156 -22.08 -23.73 -42.75
CA GLU A 156 -20.81 -23.42 -42.10
C GLU A 156 -21.19 -22.95 -40.69
N GLU A 157 -20.80 -23.71 -39.67
CA GLU A 157 -21.10 -23.47 -38.24
C GLU A 157 -20.50 -22.16 -37.75
N VAL A 158 -21.13 -21.04 -38.09
CA VAL A 158 -21.06 -19.85 -37.24
C VAL A 158 -22.17 -20.05 -36.21
N CYS A 159 -21.78 -20.35 -34.98
CA CYS A 159 -22.71 -20.53 -33.88
C CYS A 159 -23.66 -19.33 -33.84
N ILE A 160 -24.96 -19.58 -34.00
CA ILE A 160 -26.00 -18.54 -34.05
C ILE A 160 -25.92 -17.65 -32.80
N VAL A 161 -25.50 -18.22 -31.68
CA VAL A 161 -25.26 -17.51 -30.42
C VAL A 161 -24.18 -16.43 -30.57
N ASP A 162 -23.10 -16.70 -31.30
CA ASP A 162 -22.00 -15.74 -31.48
C ASP A 162 -22.39 -14.57 -32.39
N LEU A 163 -23.24 -14.81 -33.38
CA LEU A 163 -23.85 -13.76 -34.20
C LEU A 163 -24.74 -12.86 -33.34
N VAL A 164 -25.59 -13.46 -32.50
CA VAL A 164 -26.51 -12.73 -31.61
C VAL A 164 -25.75 -11.94 -30.54
N LEU A 165 -24.73 -12.53 -29.90
CA LEU A 165 -23.89 -11.85 -28.90
C LEU A 165 -23.14 -10.66 -29.52
N ARG A 166 -22.69 -10.79 -30.77
CA ARG A 166 -22.05 -9.70 -31.51
C ARG A 166 -23.02 -8.54 -31.77
N ASP A 167 -24.25 -8.82 -32.16
CA ASP A 167 -25.27 -7.80 -32.41
C ASP A 167 -25.75 -7.13 -31.10
N ILE A 168 -25.83 -7.88 -30.00
CA ILE A 168 -26.10 -7.33 -28.66
C ILE A 168 -24.99 -6.38 -28.24
N LYS A 169 -23.72 -6.79 -28.38
CA LYS A 169 -22.55 -5.97 -28.03
C LYS A 169 -22.44 -4.70 -28.88
N ARG A 170 -22.96 -4.73 -30.11
CA ARG A 170 -23.04 -3.57 -31.02
C ARG A 170 -24.19 -2.61 -30.71
N GLY A 171 -25.15 -2.99 -29.87
CA GLY A 171 -26.30 -2.15 -29.53
C GLY A 171 -27.27 -1.90 -30.70
N SER A 172 -27.16 -2.68 -31.79
CA SER A 172 -27.89 -2.45 -33.03
C SER A 172 -29.13 -3.35 -33.16
N PHE A 173 -29.96 -3.41 -32.13
CA PHE A 173 -31.17 -4.21 -32.11
C PHE A 173 -32.38 -3.37 -31.64
N ASN A 174 -33.49 -3.45 -32.39
CA ASN A 174 -34.73 -2.79 -32.02
C ASN A 174 -35.44 -3.63 -30.96
N LEU A 175 -35.23 -3.31 -29.68
CA LEU A 175 -36.01 -3.90 -28.60
C LEU A 175 -37.48 -3.48 -28.74
N ARG A 176 -38.35 -4.46 -28.93
CA ARG A 176 -39.79 -4.21 -28.87
C ARG A 176 -40.18 -4.05 -27.40
N SER A 177 -40.47 -2.82 -26.97
CA SER A 177 -41.03 -2.55 -25.64
C SER A 177 -42.39 -3.25 -25.52
N VAL A 178 -42.53 -4.13 -24.55
CA VAL A 178 -43.81 -4.71 -24.15
C VAL A 178 -44.39 -3.77 -23.09
N LYS A 179 -45.54 -3.14 -23.36
CA LYS A 179 -46.26 -2.40 -22.32
C LYS A 179 -46.76 -3.41 -21.30
N ALA A 180 -46.41 -3.22 -20.03
CA ALA A 180 -47.00 -3.97 -18.93
C ALA A 180 -48.50 -3.66 -18.89
N GLU A 181 -49.34 -4.65 -19.15
CA GLU A 181 -50.78 -4.52 -18.95
C GLU A 181 -51.04 -4.45 -17.45
N GLY A 182 -51.63 -3.34 -17.03
CA GLY A 182 -51.85 -2.99 -15.63
C GLY A 182 -52.78 -3.95 -14.92
N GLU A 183 -52.45 -4.19 -13.65
CA GLU A 183 -53.34 -4.67 -12.61
C GLU A 183 -54.65 -3.88 -12.62
N LYS A 184 -55.77 -4.55 -12.90
CA LYS A 184 -57.09 -4.00 -12.62
C LYS A 184 -57.48 -4.38 -11.20
N HIS A 185 -57.48 -3.39 -10.30
CA HIS A 185 -58.25 -3.42 -9.07
C HIS A 185 -59.74 -3.46 -9.40
N ILE A 186 -60.46 -4.50 -8.94
CA ILE A 186 -61.71 -4.42 -8.16
C ILE A 186 -61.67 -5.57 -7.16
#